data_AF-A0A4Z1CX09-F1
#
_entry.id   AF-A0A4Z1CX09-F1
#
_cell.length_a   1.000
_cell.length_b   1.000
_cell.length_c   1.000
_cell.angle_alpha   90.00
_cell.angle_beta   90.00
_cell.angle_gamma   90.00
#
_symmetry.space_group_name_H-M   'P 1'
#
loop_
_entity.id
_entity.type
_entity.pdbx_description
1 polymer ?
#
loop_
_entity_poly.entity_id
_entity_poly.type
_entity_poly.pdbx_seq_one_letter_code
_entity_poly.pdbx_strand_id
1 'polypeptide(L)'
;MLPKTLKNLAGAYFHQDYDLEYETPIEAVNDYKEVNPPDSVNALREAIRSLLDTSTSEQKLAELWLDDGNAYYDPRDDGITMTDWFRTMLNALNH
;
A
#
# COMPACT_ATOMS: atom_id res chain seq x y z
N MET A 1 5.88 6.48 12.73
CA MET A 1 5.59 7.48 11.68
C MET A 1 5.53 6.75 10.36
N LEU A 2 4.47 6.93 9.58
CA LEU A 2 4.29 6.27 8.29
C LEU A 2 5.39 6.70 7.29
N PRO A 3 6.06 5.77 6.59
CA PRO A 3 7.00 6.12 5.53
C PRO A 3 6.35 6.97 4.44
N LYS A 4 7.03 8.02 3.99
CA LYS A 4 6.50 8.99 3.00
C LYS A 4 6.03 8.31 1.72
N THR A 5 6.77 7.32 1.23
CA THR A 5 6.42 6.56 0.02
C THR A 5 5.12 5.78 0.18
N LEU A 6 4.93 5.13 1.34
CA LEU A 6 3.69 4.41 1.65
C LEU A 6 2.51 5.37 1.80
N LYS A 7 2.72 6.53 2.44
CA LYS A 7 1.72 7.60 2.51
C LYS A 7 1.30 8.11 1.13
N ASN A 8 2.27 8.29 0.25
CA ASN A 8 2.01 8.75 -1.11
C ASN A 8 1.19 7.71 -1.90
N LEU A 9 1.54 6.43 -1.83
CA LEU A 9 0.74 5.36 -2.45
C LEU A 9 -0.69 5.37 -1.89
N ALA A 10 -0.83 5.26 -0.57
CA ALA A 10 -2.12 5.21 0.11
C ALA A 10 -3.02 6.40 -0.26
N GLY A 11 -2.53 7.63 -0.09
CA GLY A 11 -3.36 8.82 -0.29
C GLY A 11 -3.57 9.23 -1.75
N ALA A 12 -2.62 8.93 -2.65
CA ALA A 12 -2.69 9.40 -4.04
C ALA A 12 -3.24 8.37 -5.03
N TYR A 13 -3.19 7.07 -4.70
CA TYR A 13 -3.67 5.99 -5.58
C TYR A 13 -4.87 5.25 -5.01
N PHE A 14 -5.04 5.27 -3.68
CA PHE A 14 -6.23 4.72 -3.00
C PHE A 14 -7.08 5.86 -2.42
N HIS A 15 -7.31 6.91 -3.21
CA HIS A 15 -8.25 7.98 -2.86
C HIS A 15 -9.70 7.50 -2.95
N GLN A 16 -10.67 8.34 -2.58
CA GLN A 16 -12.09 7.99 -2.49
C GLN A 16 -12.65 7.32 -3.76
N ASP A 17 -12.26 7.81 -4.94
CA ASP A 17 -12.76 7.33 -6.23
C ASP A 17 -11.82 6.31 -6.92
N TYR A 18 -10.92 5.65 -6.19
CA TYR A 18 -9.93 4.74 -6.79
C TYR A 18 -10.58 3.61 -7.59
N ASP A 19 -11.76 3.15 -7.19
CA ASP A 19 -12.53 2.08 -7.83
C ASP A 19 -13.16 2.50 -9.17
N LEU A 20 -13.18 3.80 -9.48
CA LEU A 20 -13.53 4.31 -10.81
C LEU A 20 -12.34 4.31 -11.77
N GLU A 21 -11.11 4.28 -11.25
CA GLU A 21 -9.87 4.33 -12.03
C GLU A 21 -9.25 2.94 -12.23
N TYR A 22 -9.42 2.05 -11.25
CA TYR A 22 -8.82 0.73 -11.23
C TYR A 22 -9.89 -0.35 -11.08
N GLU A 23 -9.85 -1.38 -11.94
CA GLU A 23 -10.76 -2.54 -11.85
C GLU A 23 -10.41 -3.39 -10.62
N THR A 24 -9.14 -3.42 -10.23
CA THR A 24 -8.70 -4.11 -9.01
C THR A 24 -7.75 -3.24 -8.17
N PRO A 25 -7.77 -3.37 -6.83
CA PRO A 25 -6.86 -2.60 -5.97
C PRO A 25 -5.37 -2.77 -6.32
N ILE A 26 -4.98 -3.91 -6.89
CA ILE A 26 -3.56 -4.15 -7.24
C ILE A 26 -3.11 -3.37 -8.47
N GLU A 27 -4.03 -2.96 -9.35
CA GLU A 27 -3.70 -2.11 -10.50
C GLU A 27 -3.19 -0.74 -10.06
N ALA A 28 -3.74 -0.16 -8.99
CA ALA A 28 -3.24 1.08 -8.40
C ALA A 28 -1.76 0.97 -7.96
N VAL A 29 -1.35 -0.20 -7.45
CA VAL A 29 0.05 -0.47 -7.08
C VAL A 29 0.94 -0.62 -8.31
N ASN A 30 0.42 -1.27 -9.36
CA ASN A 30 1.13 -1.40 -10.63
C ASN A 30 1.30 -0.05 -11.31
N ASP A 31 0.28 0.81 -11.31
CA ASP A 31 0.38 2.16 -11.86
C ASP A 31 1.40 3.01 -11.09
N TYR A 32 1.42 2.92 -9.75
CA TYR A 32 2.49 3.54 -8.95
C TYR A 32 3.87 3.10 -9.42
N LYS A 33 4.07 1.79 -9.65
CA LYS A 33 5.35 1.23 -10.10
C LYS A 33 5.74 1.71 -11.48
N GLU A 34 4.79 1.82 -12.41
CA GLU A 34 5.03 2.23 -13.80
C GLU A 34 5.33 3.73 -13.94
N VAL A 35 4.64 4.56 -13.16
CA VAL A 35 4.75 6.03 -13.24
C VAL A 35 5.94 6.57 -12.45
N ASN A 36 6.28 5.96 -11.31
CA ASN A 36 7.29 6.51 -10.41
C ASN A 36 8.72 6.05 -10.74
N PRO A 37 9.75 6.88 -10.46
CA PRO A 37 11.14 6.49 -10.66
C PRO A 37 11.54 5.25 -9.85
N PRO A 38 12.49 4.43 -10.33
CA PRO A 38 12.95 3.23 -9.64
C PRO A 38 13.36 3.46 -8.19
N ASP A 39 13.97 4.60 -7.87
CA ASP A 39 14.35 4.94 -6.49
C ASP A 39 13.14 5.10 -5.55
N SER A 40 12.02 5.64 -6.05
CA SER A 40 10.78 5.76 -5.28
C SER A 40 10.12 4.40 -5.06
N VAL A 41 10.09 3.56 -6.09
CA VAL A 41 9.61 2.17 -6.02
C VAL A 41 10.45 1.37 -5.01
N ASN A 42 11.78 1.49 -5.06
CA ASN A 42 12.68 0.83 -4.11
C ASN A 42 12.45 1.32 -2.68
N ALA A 43 12.30 2.63 -2.48
CA ALA A 43 12.00 3.18 -1.16
C ALA A 43 10.65 2.73 -0.60
N LEU A 44 9.64 2.54 -1.46
CA LEU A 44 8.36 1.93 -1.07
C LEU A 44 8.54 0.45 -0.68
N ARG A 45 9.28 -0.33 -1.46
CA ARG A 45 9.58 -1.74 -1.16
C ARG A 45 10.24 -1.91 0.19
N GLU A 46 11.29 -1.14 0.47
CA GLU A 46 12.00 -1.20 1.75
C GLU A 46 11.12 -0.76 2.92
N ALA A 47 10.27 0.25 2.71
CA ALA A 47 9.29 0.69 3.72
C ALA A 47 8.31 -0.43 4.07
N ILE A 48 7.72 -1.10 3.07
CA ILE A 48 6.79 -2.20 3.29
C ILE A 48 7.49 -3.39 3.96
N ARG A 49 8.70 -3.76 3.50
CA ARG A 49 9.48 -4.84 4.09
C ARG A 49 9.79 -4.58 5.57
N SER A 50 10.23 -3.36 5.91
CA SER A 50 10.52 -2.97 7.29
C SER A 50 9.30 -3.06 8.20
N LEU A 51 8.11 -2.69 7.70
CA LEU A 51 6.86 -2.82 8.47
C LEU A 51 6.46 -4.28 8.71
N LEU A 52 6.67 -5.15 7.72
CA LEU A 52 6.42 -6.58 7.84
C LEU A 52 7.42 -7.28 8.77
N ASP A 53 8.70 -6.90 8.73
CA ASP A 53 9.76 -7.51 9.54
C ASP A 53 9.65 -7.17 11.04
N THR A 54 9.03 -6.04 11.37
CA THR A 54 8.84 -5.59 12.75
C THR A 54 7.70 -6.29 13.49
N SER A 55 7.08 -7.31 12.88
CA SER A 55 5.91 -8.02 13.43
C SER A 55 4.79 -7.06 13.86
N THR A 56 4.58 -6.01 13.04
CA THR A 56 3.52 -5.02 13.26
C THR A 56 2.16 -5.71 13.30
N SER A 57 1.33 -5.39 14.29
CA SER A 57 0.01 -5.99 14.42
C SER A 57 -0.93 -5.56 13.28
N GLU A 58 -1.91 -6.41 12.97
CA GLU A 58 -2.97 -6.11 11.99
C GLU A 58 -3.64 -4.75 12.22
N GLN A 59 -4.00 -4.48 13.49
CA GLN A 59 -4.60 -3.20 13.87
C GLN A 59 -3.66 -2.03 13.56
N LYS A 60 -2.36 -2.17 13.81
CA LYS A 60 -1.42 -1.08 13.56
C LYS A 60 -1.15 -0.87 12.08
N LEU A 61 -1.13 -1.94 11.28
CA LEU A 61 -1.07 -1.82 9.82
C LEU A 61 -2.31 -1.12 9.25
N ALA A 62 -3.50 -1.42 9.78
CA ALA A 62 -4.74 -0.74 9.40
C ALA A 62 -4.69 0.77 9.73
N GLU A 63 -4.28 1.15 10.94
CA GLU A 63 -4.10 2.57 11.30
C GLU A 63 -3.09 3.27 10.39
N LEU A 64 -1.96 2.62 10.09
CA LEU A 64 -0.94 3.17 9.21
C LEU A 64 -1.46 3.38 7.78
N TRP A 65 -2.29 2.48 7.29
CA TRP A 65 -2.82 2.50 5.93
C TRP A 65 -4.00 3.48 5.78
N LEU A 66 -5.02 3.33 6.63
CA LEU A 66 -6.28 4.05 6.55
C LEU A 66 -6.17 5.44 7.19
N ASP A 67 -5.65 5.54 8.41
CA ASP A 67 -5.66 6.79 9.17
C ASP A 67 -4.46 7.68 8.81
N ASP A 68 -3.24 7.15 8.93
CA ASP A 68 -2.01 7.92 8.68
C ASP A 68 -1.77 8.11 7.17
N GLY A 69 -2.14 7.08 6.39
CA GLY A 69 -1.96 6.98 4.95
C GLY A 69 -3.11 7.60 4.14
N ASN A 70 -4.29 7.73 4.75
CA ASN A 70 -5.50 8.28 4.12
C ASN A 70 -5.95 7.47 2.90
N ALA A 71 -5.73 6.14 2.91
CA ALA A 71 -6.31 5.23 1.93
C ALA A 71 -7.81 5.03 2.21
N TYR A 72 -8.60 4.98 1.15
CA TYR A 72 -10.03 4.68 1.19
C TYR A 72 -10.34 3.20 0.97
N TYR A 73 -9.38 2.45 0.42
CA TYR A 73 -9.49 1.00 0.31
C TYR A 73 -9.11 0.33 1.63
N ASP A 74 -10.05 -0.40 2.24
CA ASP A 74 -9.78 -1.31 3.36
C ASP A 74 -9.77 -2.77 2.88
N PRO A 75 -8.60 -3.43 2.79
CA PRO A 75 -8.51 -4.82 2.34
C PRO A 75 -9.34 -5.81 3.16
N ARG A 76 -9.70 -5.45 4.40
CA ARG A 76 -10.47 -6.31 5.30
C ARG A 76 -11.91 -6.48 4.83
N ASP A 77 -12.44 -5.54 4.07
CA ASP A 77 -13.79 -5.63 3.48
C ASP A 77 -13.85 -6.77 2.43
N ASP A 78 -12.71 -7.09 1.82
CA ASP A 78 -12.53 -8.22 0.89
C ASP A 78 -12.06 -9.51 1.59
N GLY A 79 -12.03 -9.53 2.93
CA GLY A 79 -11.54 -10.66 3.71
C GLY A 79 -10.02 -10.86 3.68
N ILE A 80 -9.27 -9.83 3.25
CA ILE A 80 -7.80 -9.85 3.19
C ILE A 80 -7.24 -9.23 4.46
N THR A 81 -6.25 -9.90 5.08
CA THR A 81 -5.55 -9.32 6.23
C THR A 81 -4.66 -8.16 5.78
N MET A 82 -4.37 -7.21 6.67
CA MET A 82 -3.46 -6.10 6.35
C MET A 82 -2.06 -6.63 6.04
N THR A 83 -1.59 -7.66 6.75
CA THR A 83 -0.31 -8.31 6.44
C THR A 83 -0.31 -8.90 5.03
N ASP A 84 -1.37 -9.62 4.63
CA ASP A 84 -1.46 -10.22 3.30
C ASP A 84 -1.55 -9.15 2.21
N TRP A 85 -2.26 -8.05 2.47
CA TRP A 85 -2.29 -6.90 1.57
C TRP A 85 -0.90 -6.31 1.36
N PHE A 86 -0.17 -6.03 2.45
CA PHE A 86 1.18 -5.48 2.37
C PHE A 86 2.16 -6.44 1.67
N ARG A 87 2.02 -7.76 1.85
CA ARG A 87 2.77 -8.75 1.10
C ARG A 87 2.43 -8.75 -0.38
N THR A 88 1.15 -8.60 -0.71
CA THR A 88 0.66 -8.53 -2.09
C THR A 88 1.24 -7.30 -2.81
N MET A 89 1.20 -6.13 -2.15
CA MET A 89 1.85 -4.92 -2.65
C MET A 89 3.36 -5.14 -2.86
N LEU A 90 4.06 -5.71 -1.87
CA LEU A 90 5.50 -5.96 -1.96
C LEU A 90 5.83 -6.89 -3.14
N ASN A 91 5.02 -7.91 -3.39
CA ASN A 91 5.19 -8.81 -4.52
C ASN A 91 5.00 -8.07 -5.85
N ALA A 92 3.94 -7.27 -6.00
CA ALA A 92 3.70 -6.49 -7.21
C ALA A 92 4.84 -5.50 -7.55
N LEU A 93 5.51 -4.96 -6.52
CA LEU A 93 6.67 -4.07 -6.67
C LEU A 93 7.99 -4.80 -7.01
N ASN A 94 8.05 -6.12 -6.84
CA ASN A 94 9.24 -6.93 -7.12
C ASN A 94 9.30 -7.43 -8.58
N HIS A 95 8.16 -7.47 -9.27
CA HIS A 95 8.01 -7.92 -10.66
C HIS A 95 7.93 -6.74 -11.62
#